data_AF-A0A565C5X1-F1
#
_entry.id   AF-A0A565C5X1-F1
#
_cell.length_a   1.000
_cell.length_b   1.000
_cell.length_c   1.000
_cell.angle_alpha   90.00
_cell.angle_beta   90.00
_cell.angle_gamma   90.00
#
_symmetry.space_group_name_H-M   'P 1'
#
loop_
_entity.id
_entity.type
_entity.pdbx_description
1 polymer ?
#
loop_
_entity_poly.entity_id
_entity_poly.type
_entity_poly.pdbx_seq_one_letter_code
_entity_poly.pdbx_strand_id
1 'polypeptide(L)'
;MAPPGVDKQFPSSKPAVAGKPIPAPPTRQPYSVNRNQQQRRWQRPSCRRICCCCCFWSILILLITILIASLVAIGLYVLYHPRPPSFSVPSLRIHRFNLTTAADSSASHLSSLFNLTLITKNPNSHFTYNYEPFSVSVVTDPDEIFLGNGTVPAFSSGEKNLTSFRAIVVTSTEARELDVGEISGLKSDLKRKNGLDLKIVMDTKVEIRMGKLKSKRVGIRVSCSEIKGTVPKGKAAPAMASTDKSKCKVDLRIKIWNWTF
;
A
#
# COMPACT_ATOMS: atom_id res chain seq x y z
N MET A 1 -31.99 -57.94 -105.72
CA MET A 1 -31.60 -56.63 -106.28
C MET A 1 -32.35 -55.59 -105.46
N ALA A 2 -31.71 -55.04 -104.43
CA ALA A 2 -32.41 -54.41 -103.30
C ALA A 2 -32.42 -52.88 -103.40
N PRO A 3 -33.61 -52.27 -103.35
CA PRO A 3 -33.80 -50.93 -102.80
C PRO A 3 -34.81 -50.97 -101.63
N PRO A 4 -34.81 -49.94 -100.78
CA PRO A 4 -36.05 -49.31 -100.35
C PRO A 4 -36.08 -47.86 -100.89
N GLY A 5 -37.20 -47.32 -101.37
CA GLY A 5 -38.48 -47.21 -100.65
C GLY A 5 -38.42 -45.93 -99.81
N VAL A 6 -38.69 -44.74 -100.37
CA VAL A 6 -40.00 -44.05 -100.47
C VAL A 6 -40.62 -43.74 -99.09
N ASP A 7 -40.84 -42.45 -98.79
CA ASP A 7 -42.12 -41.84 -98.35
C ASP A 7 -41.90 -40.35 -97.99
N LYS A 8 -42.47 -39.39 -98.72
CA LYS A 8 -43.84 -38.82 -98.64
C LYS A 8 -44.17 -38.16 -97.29
N GLN A 9 -44.44 -36.84 -97.33
CA GLN A 9 -45.70 -36.32 -96.79
C GLN A 9 -46.13 -35.01 -97.46
N PHE A 10 -47.43 -34.95 -97.76
CA PHE A 10 -48.18 -33.99 -98.57
C PHE A 10 -48.55 -32.66 -97.85
N PRO A 11 -49.01 -31.64 -98.60
CA PRO A 11 -49.37 -30.31 -98.09
C PRO A 11 -50.88 -30.11 -97.85
N SER A 12 -51.20 -28.93 -97.28
CA SER A 12 -52.42 -28.11 -97.51
C SER A 12 -53.65 -28.29 -96.60
N SER A 13 -54.02 -27.22 -95.88
CA SER A 13 -55.30 -26.49 -96.11
C SER A 13 -55.40 -25.16 -95.33
N LYS A 14 -55.85 -24.12 -96.03
CA LYS A 14 -56.12 -22.68 -95.71
C LYS A 14 -57.29 -22.46 -94.70
N PRO A 15 -57.84 -21.23 -94.41
CA PRO A 15 -57.50 -19.86 -94.83
C PRO A 15 -57.48 -18.77 -93.73
N ALA A 16 -57.12 -17.58 -94.20
CA ALA A 16 -56.96 -16.28 -93.54
C ALA A 16 -58.23 -15.65 -92.94
N VAL A 17 -58.01 -14.73 -91.99
CA VAL A 17 -58.79 -13.50 -91.85
C VAL A 17 -57.83 -12.32 -91.85
N ALA A 18 -58.08 -11.40 -92.77
CA ALA A 18 -57.32 -10.19 -93.06
C ALA A 18 -57.85 -8.98 -92.25
N GLY A 19 -56.98 -8.02 -91.93
CA GLY A 19 -57.42 -6.76 -91.33
C GLY A 19 -56.34 -5.70 -91.04
N LYS A 20 -55.63 -5.25 -92.10
CA LYS A 20 -55.19 -3.87 -92.45
C LYS A 20 -54.54 -2.89 -91.40
N PRO A 21 -53.79 -1.86 -91.86
CA PRO A 21 -52.45 -1.49 -91.34
C PRO A 21 -52.38 -0.07 -90.72
N ILE A 22 -51.13 0.44 -90.51
CA ILE A 22 -50.69 1.88 -90.47
C ILE A 22 -50.33 2.41 -89.05
N PRO A 23 -49.39 3.36 -88.85
CA PRO A 23 -48.01 3.56 -89.36
C PRO A 23 -46.96 3.74 -88.22
N ALA A 24 -45.66 3.67 -88.53
CA ALA A 24 -44.61 4.12 -87.61
C ALA A 24 -44.40 5.65 -87.70
N PRO A 25 -44.30 6.38 -86.57
CA PRO A 25 -43.79 7.77 -86.54
C PRO A 25 -42.38 7.86 -85.90
N PRO A 26 -41.69 9.01 -86.10
CA PRO A 26 -40.25 9.05 -86.34
C PRO A 26 -39.38 9.21 -85.09
N THR A 27 -38.11 8.84 -85.26
CA THR A 27 -37.00 9.11 -84.35
C THR A 27 -36.95 10.59 -83.94
N ARG A 28 -37.08 10.87 -82.64
CA ARG A 28 -36.70 12.14 -82.01
C ARG A 28 -35.98 11.87 -80.68
N GLN A 29 -34.68 12.09 -80.66
CA GLN A 29 -33.97 12.57 -79.47
C GLN A 29 -33.79 14.09 -79.63
N PRO A 30 -33.48 14.89 -78.58
CA PRO A 30 -33.34 14.58 -77.15
C PRO A 30 -34.23 15.49 -76.28
N TYR A 31 -34.76 14.98 -75.16
CA TYR A 31 -35.27 15.87 -74.10
C TYR A 31 -34.36 15.75 -72.88
N SER A 32 -33.79 16.88 -72.50
CA SER A 32 -33.00 17.09 -71.30
C SER A 32 -33.83 16.75 -70.06
N VAL A 33 -33.55 15.61 -69.45
CA VAL A 33 -34.04 15.33 -68.10
C VAL A 33 -33.29 16.24 -67.16
N ASN A 34 -33.93 17.36 -66.86
CA ASN A 34 -33.61 18.26 -65.77
C ASN A 34 -33.75 17.44 -64.47
N ARG A 35 -32.63 16.86 -64.03
CA ARG A 35 -32.53 16.11 -62.78
C ARG A 35 -32.55 17.13 -61.66
N ASN A 36 -33.76 17.66 -61.38
CA ASN A 36 -34.12 18.24 -60.10
C ASN A 36 -34.03 17.12 -59.05
N GLN A 37 -32.80 16.69 -58.75
CA GLN A 37 -32.47 16.11 -57.48
C GLN A 37 -32.74 17.21 -56.47
N GLN A 38 -33.96 17.18 -55.92
CA GLN A 38 -34.26 17.69 -54.61
C GLN A 38 -33.11 17.25 -53.70
N GLN A 39 -32.11 18.11 -53.54
CA GLN A 39 -31.17 18.04 -52.44
C GLN A 39 -32.01 18.33 -51.21
N ARG A 40 -32.71 17.29 -50.73
CA ARG A 40 -33.05 17.21 -49.32
C ARG A 40 -31.71 17.41 -48.62
N ARG A 41 -31.49 18.61 -48.11
CA ARG A 41 -30.44 18.86 -47.13
C ARG A 41 -30.84 18.02 -45.92
N TRP A 42 -30.50 16.75 -45.97
CA TRP A 42 -30.42 15.89 -44.81
C TRP A 42 -29.37 16.57 -43.94
N GLN A 43 -29.85 17.39 -43.01
CA GLN A 43 -29.12 17.82 -41.84
C GLN A 43 -28.53 16.54 -41.26
N ARG A 44 -27.26 16.26 -41.55
CA ARG A 44 -26.54 15.14 -40.94
C ARG A 44 -26.73 15.32 -39.44
N PRO A 45 -27.38 14.40 -38.72
CA PRO A 45 -27.52 14.56 -37.29
C PRO A 45 -26.09 14.60 -36.77
N SER A 46 -25.74 15.74 -36.17
CA SER A 46 -24.39 15.97 -35.66
C SER A 46 -24.04 14.83 -34.72
N CYS A 47 -23.15 13.93 -35.15
CA CYS A 47 -22.59 12.83 -34.35
C CYS A 47 -21.94 13.31 -33.04
N ARG A 48 -21.82 14.62 -32.86
CA ARG A 48 -21.38 15.29 -31.65
C ARG A 48 -22.36 15.14 -30.47
N ARG A 49 -23.68 15.05 -30.70
CA ARG A 49 -24.67 14.91 -29.61
C ARG A 49 -24.70 13.52 -28.97
N ILE A 50 -24.55 12.47 -29.76
CA ILE A 50 -24.58 11.08 -29.26
C ILE A 50 -23.31 10.75 -28.46
N CYS A 51 -22.14 11.26 -28.90
CA CYS A 51 -20.89 11.12 -28.16
C CYS A 51 -20.94 11.85 -26.79
N CYS A 52 -21.52 13.06 -26.72
CA CYS A 52 -21.68 13.79 -25.45
C CYS A 52 -22.63 13.12 -24.46
N CYS A 53 -23.74 12.51 -24.92
CA CYS A 53 -24.67 11.84 -24.02
C CYS A 53 -24.06 10.57 -23.40
N CYS A 54 -23.35 9.74 -24.16
CA CYS A 54 -22.69 8.54 -23.63
C CYS A 54 -21.58 8.90 -22.62
N CYS A 55 -20.81 9.97 -22.87
CA CYS A 55 -19.83 10.48 -21.92
C CYS A 55 -20.49 11.04 -20.65
N PHE A 56 -21.63 11.73 -20.78
CA PHE A 56 -22.36 12.22 -19.62
C PHE A 56 -22.90 11.08 -18.74
N TRP A 57 -23.50 10.05 -19.34
CA TRP A 57 -23.98 8.88 -18.61
C TRP A 57 -22.85 8.06 -17.98
N SER A 58 -21.71 7.90 -18.66
CA SER A 58 -20.55 7.19 -18.08
C SER A 58 -19.95 7.96 -16.90
N ILE A 59 -19.82 9.29 -17.01
CA ILE A 59 -19.39 10.15 -15.91
C ILE A 59 -20.40 10.09 -14.76
N LEU A 60 -21.70 10.15 -15.04
CA LEU A 60 -22.75 10.07 -14.02
C LEU A 60 -22.68 8.73 -13.27
N ILE A 61 -22.54 7.62 -13.99
CA ILE A 61 -22.38 6.28 -13.39
C ILE A 61 -21.11 6.24 -12.53
N LEU A 62 -20.00 6.77 -13.03
CA LEU A 62 -18.74 6.85 -12.28
C LEU A 62 -18.88 7.69 -11.00
N LEU A 63 -19.60 8.81 -11.05
CA LEU A 63 -19.85 9.64 -9.87
C LEU A 63 -20.74 8.90 -8.85
N ILE A 64 -21.78 8.21 -9.31
CA ILE A 64 -22.66 7.41 -8.46
C ILE A 64 -21.88 6.26 -7.81
N THR A 65 -21.03 5.55 -8.56
CA THR A 65 -20.23 4.45 -8.00
C THR A 65 -19.21 4.94 -6.97
N ILE A 66 -18.56 6.09 -7.21
CA ILE A 66 -17.67 6.73 -6.23
C ILE A 66 -18.46 7.13 -4.98
N LEU A 67 -19.67 7.69 -5.14
CA LEU A 67 -20.52 8.08 -4.01
C LEU A 67 -20.91 6.87 -3.16
N ILE A 68 -21.35 5.77 -3.80
CA ILE A 68 -21.68 4.52 -3.10
C ILE A 68 -20.44 3.94 -2.42
N ALA A 69 -19.30 3.87 -3.12
CA ALA A 69 -18.05 3.36 -2.56
C ALA A 69 -17.59 4.18 -1.33
N SER A 70 -17.74 5.51 -1.40
CA SER A 70 -17.44 6.41 -0.28
C SER A 70 -18.34 6.14 0.93
N LEU A 71 -19.64 6.00 0.73
CA LEU A 71 -20.59 5.67 1.81
C LEU A 71 -20.27 4.32 2.47
N VAL A 72 -19.95 3.31 1.66
CA VAL A 72 -19.53 2.00 2.17
C VAL A 72 -18.23 2.12 2.95
N ALA A 73 -17.23 2.84 2.43
CA ALA A 73 -15.95 3.03 3.11
C ALA A 73 -16.12 3.75 4.46
N ILE A 74 -16.95 4.80 4.51
CA ILE A 74 -17.28 5.52 5.75
C ILE A 74 -18.00 4.59 6.73
N GLY A 75 -18.98 3.82 6.26
CA GLY A 75 -19.70 2.84 7.07
C GLY A 75 -18.76 1.80 7.69
N LEU A 76 -17.83 1.24 6.90
CA LEU A 76 -16.81 0.32 7.39
C LEU A 76 -15.87 1.00 8.39
N TYR A 77 -15.43 2.22 8.13
CA TYR A 77 -14.56 2.97 9.04
C TYR A 77 -15.24 3.20 10.40
N VAL A 78 -16.51 3.59 10.40
CA VAL A 78 -17.31 3.81 11.62
C VAL A 78 -17.66 2.50 12.33
N LEU A 79 -17.83 1.39 11.61
CA LEU A 79 -18.10 0.11 12.26
C LEU A 79 -16.83 -0.46 12.91
N TYR A 80 -15.71 -0.46 12.20
CA TYR A 80 -14.49 -1.13 12.65
C TYR A 80 -13.57 -0.26 13.50
N HIS A 81 -13.67 1.07 13.40
CA HIS A 81 -12.81 2.04 14.10
C HIS A 81 -11.36 1.55 14.20
N PRO A 82 -10.64 1.44 13.06
CA PRO A 82 -9.29 0.89 13.05
C PRO A 82 -8.37 1.77 13.90
N ARG A 83 -7.97 1.27 15.07
CA ARG A 83 -7.08 1.97 15.99
C ARG A 83 -5.68 1.34 15.91
N PRO A 84 -4.60 2.12 15.84
CA PRO A 84 -3.26 1.55 15.86
C PRO A 84 -3.00 0.89 17.23
N PRO A 85 -2.20 -0.20 17.28
CA PRO A 85 -1.74 -0.77 18.53
C PRO A 85 -0.88 0.24 19.29
N SER A 86 -1.01 0.27 20.62
CA SER A 86 -0.21 1.15 21.48
C SER A 86 0.88 0.37 22.20
N PHE A 87 2.03 1.01 22.36
CA PHE A 87 3.21 0.46 23.01
C PHE A 87 3.58 1.37 24.18
N SER A 88 4.08 0.81 25.26
CA SER A 88 4.57 1.56 26.41
C SER A 88 5.71 0.81 27.08
N VAL A 89 6.66 1.55 27.60
CA VAL A 89 7.81 1.00 28.34
C VAL A 89 7.68 1.44 29.79
N PRO A 90 6.90 0.72 30.63
CA PRO A 90 6.64 1.13 32.02
C PRO A 90 7.86 1.09 32.94
N SER A 91 8.91 0.36 32.58
CA SER A 91 10.14 0.37 33.36
C SER A 91 11.35 0.08 32.49
N LEU A 92 12.43 0.80 32.76
CA LEU A 92 13.75 0.55 32.22
C LEU A 92 14.76 0.62 33.36
N ARG A 93 15.50 -0.48 33.56
CA ARG A 93 16.54 -0.63 34.57
C ARG A 93 17.89 -0.71 33.91
N ILE A 94 18.81 0.10 34.37
CA ILE A 94 20.20 0.16 33.93
C ILE A 94 21.02 -0.64 34.95
N HIS A 95 21.42 -1.86 34.59
CA HIS A 95 22.19 -2.74 35.47
C HIS A 95 23.69 -2.49 35.36
N ARG A 96 24.20 -2.26 34.15
CA ARG A 96 25.61 -1.98 33.90
C ARG A 96 25.72 -0.93 32.81
N PHE A 97 26.63 0.01 33.00
CA PHE A 97 26.99 0.97 31.98
C PHE A 97 28.42 1.43 32.26
N ASN A 98 29.35 0.90 31.48
CA ASN A 98 30.78 1.19 31.59
C ASN A 98 31.28 1.70 30.25
N LEU A 99 31.90 2.87 30.29
CA LEU A 99 32.59 3.47 29.16
C LEU A 99 34.09 3.50 29.52
N THR A 100 34.87 2.66 28.86
CA THR A 100 36.33 2.60 29.04
C THR A 100 37.00 3.16 27.80
N THR A 101 37.69 4.29 27.94
CA THR A 101 38.52 4.88 26.89
C THR A 101 39.97 4.48 27.14
N ALA A 102 40.63 3.88 26.14
CA ALA A 102 42.06 3.59 26.23
C ALA A 102 42.86 4.90 26.41
N ALA A 103 43.96 4.85 27.17
CA ALA A 103 44.79 6.01 27.48
C ALA A 103 45.33 6.73 26.23
N ASP A 104 45.42 6.00 25.12
CA ASP A 104 45.98 6.46 23.85
C ASP A 104 44.87 7.03 22.93
N SER A 105 43.62 7.12 23.40
CA SER A 105 42.43 7.56 22.65
C SER A 105 42.12 6.81 21.35
N SER A 106 42.79 5.69 21.10
CA SER A 106 42.69 4.87 19.87
C SER A 106 41.49 3.93 19.84
N ALA A 107 41.02 3.47 21.00
CA ALA A 107 39.85 2.61 21.13
C ALA A 107 39.08 2.94 22.41
N SER A 108 37.75 3.07 22.30
CA SER A 108 36.85 3.17 23.45
C SER A 108 35.84 2.06 23.40
N HIS A 109 35.67 1.37 24.51
CA HIS A 109 34.76 0.24 24.64
C HIS A 109 33.57 0.64 25.52
N LEU A 110 32.36 0.40 25.01
CA LEU A 110 31.10 0.57 25.75
C LEU A 110 30.49 -0.78 26.10
N SER A 111 30.33 -1.01 27.39
CA SER A 111 29.64 -2.18 27.95
C SER A 111 28.38 -1.73 28.69
N SER A 112 27.21 -2.06 28.15
CA SER A 112 25.92 -1.73 28.75
C SER A 112 25.06 -2.98 28.97
N LEU A 113 24.21 -2.94 29.99
CA LEU A 113 23.19 -3.94 30.27
C LEU A 113 21.94 -3.25 30.80
N PHE A 114 20.87 -3.35 30.03
CA PHE A 114 19.56 -2.82 30.34
C PHE A 114 18.55 -3.96 30.48
N ASN A 115 17.61 -3.79 31.40
CA ASN A 115 16.43 -4.63 31.53
C ASN A 115 15.20 -3.75 31.42
N LEU A 116 14.41 -3.95 30.37
CA LEU A 116 13.19 -3.18 30.15
C LEU A 116 11.95 -4.07 30.22
N THR A 117 10.84 -3.44 30.56
CA THR A 117 9.50 -4.03 30.47
C THR A 117 8.76 -3.34 29.34
N LEU A 118 8.17 -4.13 28.44
CA LEU A 118 7.36 -3.65 27.33
C LEU A 118 5.92 -4.09 27.51
N ILE A 119 4.98 -3.17 27.35
CA ILE A 119 3.55 -3.48 27.29
C ILE A 119 3.04 -3.07 25.91
N THR A 120 2.36 -4.00 25.26
CA THR A 120 1.73 -3.80 23.96
C THR A 120 0.24 -4.04 24.10
N LYS A 121 -0.58 -3.09 23.66
CA LYS A 121 -2.03 -3.13 23.77
C LYS A 121 -2.65 -3.06 22.38
N ASN A 122 -3.48 -4.05 22.07
CA ASN A 122 -4.35 -4.03 20.90
C ASN A 122 -5.72 -3.48 21.30
N PRO A 123 -6.11 -2.26 20.88
CA PRO A 123 -7.43 -1.72 21.18
C PRO A 123 -8.56 -2.28 20.30
N ASN A 124 -8.26 -3.00 19.23
CA ASN A 124 -9.24 -3.44 18.24
C ASN A 124 -9.91 -4.76 18.64
N SER A 125 -11.21 -4.88 18.39
CA SER A 125 -12.00 -6.11 18.61
C SER A 125 -12.11 -7.02 17.40
N HIS A 126 -11.62 -6.63 16.22
CA HIS A 126 -11.79 -7.42 14.99
C HIS A 126 -10.46 -7.72 14.29
N PHE A 127 -9.36 -7.16 14.79
CA PHE A 127 -8.03 -7.32 14.23
C PHE A 127 -7.13 -8.02 15.23
N THR A 128 -6.52 -9.11 14.78
CA THR A 128 -5.41 -9.77 15.47
C THR A 128 -4.12 -9.37 14.79
N TYR A 129 -3.11 -8.98 15.58
CA TYR A 129 -1.79 -8.59 15.08
C TYR A 129 -0.79 -9.69 15.38
N ASN A 130 -0.19 -10.26 14.33
CA ASN A 130 0.90 -11.21 14.45
C ASN A 130 2.21 -10.49 14.18
N TYR A 131 3.09 -10.46 15.18
CA TYR A 131 4.38 -9.80 15.10
C TYR A 131 5.50 -10.83 14.87
N GLU A 132 6.40 -10.51 13.95
CA GLU A 132 7.72 -11.15 13.88
C GLU A 132 8.56 -10.77 15.12
N PRO A 133 9.71 -11.43 15.36
CA PRO A 133 10.59 -11.04 16.45
C PRO A 133 10.97 -9.56 16.33
N PHE A 134 10.95 -8.84 17.47
CA PHE A 134 11.35 -7.44 17.50
C PHE A 134 12.86 -7.35 17.70
N SER A 135 13.50 -6.53 16.89
CA SER A 135 14.85 -6.03 17.16
C SER A 135 14.75 -4.77 18.00
N VAL A 136 15.20 -4.84 19.25
CA VAL A 136 15.19 -3.72 20.19
C VAL A 136 16.57 -3.09 20.20
N SER A 137 16.64 -1.78 20.09
CA SER A 137 17.85 -1.00 20.30
C SER A 137 17.60 0.13 21.29
N VAL A 138 18.61 0.41 22.11
CA VAL A 138 18.63 1.56 23.00
C VAL A 138 19.66 2.53 22.44
N VAL A 139 19.27 3.79 22.25
CA VAL A 139 20.12 4.86 21.72
C VAL A 139 20.02 6.10 22.62
N THR A 140 20.99 7.01 22.53
CA THR A 140 20.88 8.34 23.15
C THR A 140 19.97 9.27 22.35
N ASP A 141 19.44 10.31 23.00
CA ASP A 141 18.63 11.36 22.36
C ASP A 141 19.25 12.72 22.74
N PRO A 142 19.67 13.58 21.78
CA PRO A 142 19.40 13.55 20.33
C PRO A 142 20.48 12.88 19.46
N ASP A 143 21.64 12.54 20.00
CA ASP A 143 22.82 12.14 19.20
C ASP A 143 22.68 10.74 18.56
N GLU A 144 21.62 9.99 18.87
CA GLU A 144 21.31 8.64 18.36
C GLU A 144 22.45 7.61 18.52
N ILE A 145 23.31 7.80 19.52
CA ILE A 145 24.45 6.92 19.80
C ILE A 145 23.91 5.58 20.28
N PHE A 146 24.30 4.51 19.60
CA PHE A 146 23.84 3.17 19.92
C PHE A 146 24.45 2.65 21.23
N LEU A 147 23.59 2.30 22.20
CA LEU A 147 24.00 1.83 23.51
C LEU A 147 23.86 0.31 23.66
N GLY A 148 22.99 -0.34 22.91
CA GLY A 148 22.83 -1.80 22.96
C GLY A 148 21.66 -2.33 22.14
N ASN A 149 21.67 -3.64 21.89
CA ASN A 149 20.59 -4.38 21.23
C ASN A 149 20.04 -5.51 22.08
N GLY A 150 18.79 -5.87 21.82
CA GLY A 150 18.11 -7.02 22.39
C GLY A 150 17.03 -7.51 21.42
N THR A 151 16.35 -8.59 21.80
CA THR A 151 15.27 -9.15 21.00
C THR A 151 14.06 -9.47 21.85
N VAL A 152 12.88 -9.34 21.26
CA VAL A 152 11.62 -9.87 21.83
C VAL A 152 11.12 -10.95 20.90
N PRO A 153 10.72 -12.13 21.41
CA PRO A 153 10.23 -13.22 20.57
C PRO A 153 8.97 -12.81 19.80
N ALA A 154 8.73 -13.49 18.68
CA ALA A 154 7.51 -13.35 17.92
C ALA A 154 6.28 -13.66 18.80
N PHE A 155 5.21 -12.89 18.64
CA PHE A 155 3.98 -13.11 19.38
C PHE A 155 2.74 -12.67 18.60
N SER A 156 1.59 -13.18 19.02
CA SER A 156 0.28 -12.78 18.49
C SER A 156 -0.47 -11.96 19.54
N SER A 157 -0.88 -10.76 19.16
CA SER A 157 -1.77 -9.91 19.96
C SER A 157 -3.18 -10.04 19.40
N GLY A 158 -3.98 -10.89 20.06
CA GLY A 158 -5.40 -11.08 19.76
C GLY A 158 -6.25 -9.82 19.99
N GLU A 159 -7.55 -9.96 19.75
CA GLU A 159 -8.54 -8.90 19.90
C GLU A 159 -8.60 -8.37 21.34
N LYS A 160 -8.57 -7.04 21.51
CA LYS A 160 -8.60 -6.36 22.82
C LYS A 160 -7.55 -6.87 23.83
N ASN A 161 -6.44 -7.42 23.34
CA ASN A 161 -5.45 -8.05 24.20
C ASN A 161 -4.38 -7.07 24.70
N LEU A 162 -3.87 -7.35 25.90
CA LEU A 162 -2.73 -6.67 26.51
C LEU A 162 -1.65 -7.71 26.78
N THR A 163 -0.52 -7.59 26.08
CA THR A 163 0.63 -8.47 26.22
C THR A 163 1.78 -7.72 26.88
N SER A 164 2.32 -8.29 27.95
CA SER A 164 3.44 -7.71 28.71
C SER A 164 4.68 -8.60 28.61
N PHE A 165 5.79 -8.02 28.20
CA PHE A 165 7.11 -8.65 28.19
C PHE A 165 7.94 -8.03 29.30
N ARG A 166 8.38 -8.85 30.25
CA ARG A 166 9.21 -8.42 31.38
C ARG A 166 10.65 -8.88 31.16
N ALA A 167 11.59 -8.13 31.70
CA ALA A 167 13.02 -8.46 31.67
C ALA A 167 13.56 -8.71 30.26
N ILE A 168 13.19 -7.84 29.30
CA ILE A 168 13.84 -7.82 27.99
C ILE A 168 15.25 -7.31 28.21
N VAL A 169 16.22 -8.19 27.97
CA VAL A 169 17.64 -7.90 28.11
C VAL A 169 18.13 -7.19 26.86
N VAL A 170 18.74 -6.04 27.05
CA VAL A 170 19.43 -5.27 26.00
C VAL A 170 20.87 -5.06 26.43
N THR A 171 21.81 -5.45 25.59
CA THR A 171 23.26 -5.39 25.88
C THR A 171 24.00 -4.75 24.72
N SER A 172 25.11 -4.05 24.97
CA SER A 172 26.06 -3.81 23.89
C SER A 172 26.82 -5.11 23.60
N THR A 173 26.82 -5.55 22.34
CA THR A 173 27.76 -6.57 21.88
C THR A 173 29.18 -6.03 22.03
N GLU A 174 30.07 -6.88 22.52
CA GLU A 174 31.45 -6.65 22.91
C GLU A 174 32.09 -5.37 22.34
N ALA A 175 32.50 -4.48 23.25
CA ALA A 175 33.58 -3.52 23.03
C ALA A 175 33.49 -2.69 21.73
N ARG A 176 32.29 -2.26 21.32
CA ARG A 176 32.11 -1.37 20.17
C ARG A 176 33.00 -0.13 20.32
N GLU A 177 33.80 0.13 19.30
CA GLU A 177 34.56 1.37 19.13
C GLU A 177 33.57 2.50 18.84
N LEU A 178 33.51 3.46 19.76
CA LEU A 178 32.84 4.74 19.52
C LEU A 178 33.84 5.72 18.93
N ASP A 179 33.34 6.62 18.07
CA ASP A 179 34.14 7.73 17.57
C ASP A 179 34.40 8.77 18.68
N VAL A 180 35.47 9.55 18.53
CA VAL A 180 35.87 10.60 19.48
C VAL A 180 34.73 11.59 19.74
N GLY A 181 33.94 11.92 18.70
CA GLY A 181 32.75 12.76 18.82
C GLY A 181 31.70 12.15 19.74
N GLU A 182 31.29 10.90 19.48
CA GLU A 182 30.27 10.18 20.26
C GLU A 182 30.69 10.00 21.72
N ILE A 183 31.97 9.71 21.97
CA ILE A 183 32.52 9.58 23.34
C ILE A 183 32.41 10.90 24.09
N SER A 184 32.78 12.01 23.45
CA SER A 184 32.76 13.32 24.08
C SER A 184 31.34 13.75 24.45
N GLY A 185 30.37 13.52 23.55
CA GLY A 185 28.94 13.73 23.78
C GLY A 185 28.44 12.89 24.95
N LEU A 186 28.65 11.57 24.90
CA LEU A 186 28.21 10.65 25.93
C LEU A 186 28.82 10.97 27.31
N LYS A 187 30.12 11.32 27.37
CA LYS A 187 30.78 11.74 28.61
C LYS A 187 30.24 13.05 29.15
N SER A 188 29.84 13.97 28.28
CA SER A 188 29.20 15.23 28.67
C SER A 188 27.80 14.97 29.26
N ASP A 189 27.04 14.05 28.66
CA ASP A 189 25.68 13.71 29.08
C ASP A 189 25.66 12.94 30.40
N LEU A 190 26.62 12.03 30.61
CA LEU A 190 26.81 11.34 31.90
C LEU A 190 27.15 12.29 33.05
N LYS A 191 27.72 13.47 32.77
CA LYS A 191 28.01 14.50 33.78
C LYS A 191 26.81 15.39 34.08
N ARG A 192 25.76 15.38 33.25
CA ARG A 192 24.57 16.20 33.49
C ARG A 192 23.84 15.70 34.73
N LYS A 193 23.37 16.64 35.57
CA LYS A 193 22.59 16.34 36.78
C LYS A 193 21.28 15.62 36.48
N ASN A 194 20.73 15.77 35.27
CA ASN A 194 19.43 15.22 34.87
C ASN A 194 19.51 13.79 34.32
N GLY A 195 20.70 13.18 34.28
CA GLY A 195 20.91 11.86 33.67
C GLY A 195 21.05 11.90 32.15
N LEU A 196 21.11 10.70 31.58
CA LEU A 196 21.21 10.45 30.15
C LEU A 196 19.81 10.35 29.54
N ASP A 197 19.55 11.13 28.49
CA ASP A 197 18.32 11.02 27.72
C ASP A 197 18.44 9.83 26.75
N LEU A 198 17.49 8.91 26.85
CA LEU A 198 17.45 7.62 26.18
C LEU A 198 16.23 7.54 25.26
N LYS A 199 16.42 6.85 24.14
CA LYS A 199 15.38 6.51 23.17
C LYS A 199 15.46 5.03 22.87
N ILE A 200 14.32 4.35 22.95
CA ILE A 200 14.21 2.92 22.62
C ILE A 200 13.58 2.82 21.24
N VAL A 201 14.24 2.12 20.33
CA VAL A 201 13.74 1.86 18.99
C VAL A 201 13.51 0.36 18.85
N MET A 202 12.34 -0.02 18.36
CA MET A 202 11.95 -1.42 18.17
C MET A 202 11.46 -1.62 16.75
N ASP A 203 12.17 -2.43 15.98
CA ASP A 203 11.83 -2.75 14.59
C ASP A 203 11.24 -4.16 14.50
N THR A 204 10.11 -4.31 13.81
CA THR A 204 9.49 -5.62 13.54
C THR A 204 8.69 -5.60 12.23
N LYS A 205 8.14 -6.75 11.84
CA LYS A 205 7.07 -6.83 10.85
C LYS A 205 5.79 -7.35 11.49
N VAL A 206 4.67 -6.78 11.04
CA VAL A 206 3.34 -7.14 11.54
C VAL A 206 2.45 -7.63 10.40
N GLU A 207 1.73 -8.71 10.66
CA GLU A 207 0.66 -9.26 9.83
C GLU A 207 -0.68 -9.01 10.54
N ILE A 208 -1.62 -8.37 9.86
CA ILE A 208 -2.96 -8.10 10.39
C ILE A 208 -3.88 -9.23 9.93
N ARG A 209 -4.62 -9.81 10.85
CA ARG A 209 -5.64 -10.84 10.58
C ARG A 209 -7.01 -10.35 11.00
N MET A 210 -8.00 -10.54 10.12
CA MET A 210 -9.41 -10.31 10.40
C MET A 210 -10.18 -11.58 10.04
N GLY A 211 -10.49 -12.39 11.05
CA GLY A 211 -11.00 -13.75 10.85
C GLY A 211 -10.06 -14.60 9.99
N LYS A 212 -10.53 -15.00 8.79
CA LYS A 212 -9.76 -15.81 7.83
C LYS A 212 -8.91 -14.98 6.88
N LEU A 213 -9.16 -13.67 6.77
CA LEU A 213 -8.41 -12.76 5.91
C LEU A 213 -7.09 -12.37 6.56
N LYS A 214 -6.00 -12.42 5.80
CA LYS A 214 -4.66 -12.05 6.24
C LYS A 214 -4.12 -10.92 5.35
N SER A 215 -3.53 -9.91 5.96
CA SER A 215 -2.81 -8.86 5.23
C SER A 215 -1.42 -9.33 4.84
N LYS A 216 -0.77 -8.59 3.93
CA LYS A 216 0.67 -8.70 3.74
C LYS A 216 1.39 -8.24 5.02
N ARG A 217 2.58 -8.80 5.27
CA ARG A 217 3.47 -8.34 6.35
C ARG A 217 4.01 -6.95 6.04
N VAL A 218 3.82 -6.02 6.96
CA VAL A 218 4.31 -4.64 6.85
C VAL A 218 5.33 -4.39 7.95
N GLY A 219 6.45 -3.75 7.61
CA GLY A 219 7.43 -3.34 8.61
C GLY A 219 6.91 -2.17 9.45
N ILE A 220 7.13 -2.22 10.75
CA ILE A 220 6.85 -1.11 11.67
C ILE A 220 8.09 -0.81 12.51
N ARG A 221 8.24 0.46 12.85
CA ARG A 221 9.23 0.97 13.80
C ARG A 221 8.49 1.62 14.96
N VAL A 222 8.75 1.17 16.17
CA VAL A 222 8.24 1.79 17.39
C VAL A 222 9.37 2.57 18.05
N SER A 223 9.21 3.87 18.20
CA SER A 223 10.19 4.75 18.82
C SER A 223 9.62 5.33 20.11
N CYS A 224 10.22 4.99 21.26
CA CYS A 224 9.87 5.53 22.56
C CYS A 224 10.94 6.54 23.00
N SER A 225 10.58 7.82 23.04
CA SER A 225 11.45 8.94 23.43
C SER A 225 11.11 9.47 24.84
N GLU A 226 11.88 10.45 25.31
CA GLU A 226 11.70 11.11 26.62
C GLU A 226 11.95 10.18 27.83
N ILE A 227 12.85 9.19 27.70
CA ILE A 227 13.23 8.30 28.80
C ILE A 227 14.50 8.83 29.46
N LYS A 228 14.46 9.11 30.77
CA LYS A 228 15.62 9.68 31.47
C LYS A 228 16.26 8.65 32.38
N GLY A 229 17.49 8.26 32.09
CA GLY A 229 18.23 7.25 32.84
C GLY A 229 19.41 7.85 33.60
N THR A 230 19.50 7.61 34.91
CA THR A 230 20.77 7.83 35.64
C THR A 230 21.60 6.55 35.58
N VAL A 231 22.88 6.66 35.25
CA VAL A 231 23.77 5.51 35.18
C VAL A 231 24.27 5.13 36.58
N PRO A 232 24.25 3.83 36.95
CA PRO A 232 24.82 3.40 38.22
C PRO A 232 26.35 3.61 38.21
N LYS A 233 26.88 4.23 39.27
CA LYS A 233 28.33 4.42 39.44
C LYS A 233 28.91 3.24 40.24
N GLY A 234 29.81 2.46 39.62
CA GLY A 234 30.51 1.35 40.29
C GLY A 234 29.62 0.12 40.57
N LYS A 235 29.88 -0.61 41.66
CA LYS A 235 29.09 -1.79 42.10
C LYS A 235 27.73 -1.41 42.74
N ALA A 236 27.17 -0.27 42.39
CA ALA A 236 25.90 0.19 42.95
C ALA A 236 24.72 -0.65 42.44
N ALA A 237 23.59 -0.58 43.16
CA ALA A 237 22.33 -1.19 42.75
C ALA A 237 21.91 -0.69 41.34
N PRO A 238 21.16 -1.50 40.57
CA PRO A 238 20.69 -1.10 39.25
C PRO A 238 19.87 0.20 39.34
N ALA A 239 20.19 1.16 38.47
CA ALA A 239 19.50 2.43 38.44
C ALA A 239 18.21 2.31 37.63
N MET A 240 17.14 2.97 38.07
CA MET A 240 15.87 2.99 37.36
C MET A 240 15.78 4.27 36.54
N ALA A 241 15.46 4.14 35.26
CA ALA A 241 15.15 5.28 34.42
C ALA A 241 13.69 5.72 34.63
N SER A 242 13.45 7.03 34.59
CA SER A 242 12.11 7.59 34.56
C SER A 242 11.52 7.38 33.17
N THR A 243 10.36 6.73 33.14
CA THR A 243 9.59 6.44 31.92
C THR A 243 8.21 7.11 31.95
N ASP A 244 7.93 7.92 32.97
CA ASP A 244 6.61 8.51 33.22
C ASP A 244 6.15 9.46 32.11
N LYS A 245 7.11 10.10 31.43
CA LYS A 245 6.87 10.99 30.29
C LYS A 245 7.12 10.33 28.94
N SER A 246 7.44 9.04 28.93
CA SER A 246 7.83 8.36 27.69
C SER A 246 6.67 8.34 26.69
N LYS A 247 6.97 8.71 25.44
CA LYS A 247 6.01 8.68 24.33
C LYS A 247 6.48 7.70 23.29
N CYS A 248 5.68 6.66 23.06
CA CYS A 248 5.95 5.67 22.03
C CYS A 248 5.14 5.98 20.77
N LYS A 249 5.85 6.24 19.67
CA LYS A 249 5.27 6.46 18.34
C LYS A 249 5.50 5.22 17.48
N VAL A 250 4.49 4.85 16.69
CA VAL A 250 4.57 3.75 15.72
C VAL A 250 4.61 4.34 14.32
N ASP A 251 5.69 4.09 13.60
CA ASP A 251 5.90 4.54 12.22
C ASP A 251 5.91 3.33 11.28
N LEU A 252 5.27 3.47 10.11
CA LEU A 252 5.29 2.44 9.08
C LEU A 252 6.63 2.47 8.33
N ARG A 253 7.30 1.34 8.25
CA ARG A 253 8.50 1.17 7.44
C ARG A 253 8.11 0.69 6.05
N ILE A 254 7.46 1.59 5.29
CA ILE A 254 7.10 1.31 3.90
C ILE A 254 8.40 1.30 3.10
N LYS A 255 8.77 0.12 2.56
CA LYS A 255 9.71 0.08 1.45
C LYS A 255 8.95 0.60 0.25
N ILE A 256 9.03 1.92 0.02
CA ILE A 256 8.56 2.50 -1.24
C ILE A 256 9.30 1.72 -2.33
N TRP A 257 8.55 1.01 -3.17
CA TRP A 257 9.14 0.40 -4.35
C TRP A 257 9.78 1.54 -5.14
N ASN A 258 11.11 1.53 -5.23
CA ASN A 258 11.81 2.35 -6.21
C ASN A 258 11.37 1.83 -7.57
N TRP A 259 10.34 2.44 -8.14
CA TRP A 259 10.05 2.31 -9.55
C TRP A 259 11.10 3.13 -10.28
N THR A 260 12.25 2.52 -10.57
CA THR A 260 13.13 3.01 -11.62
C THR A 260 12.43 2.76 -12.94
N PHE A 261 11.98 3.83 -13.60
CA PHE A 261 11.51 3.83 -14.99
C PHE A 261 12.69 3.78 -15.95
#